data_AF-G4QCD5-F1
#
_entry.id   AF-G4QCD5-F1
#
_cell.length_a   1.000
_cell.length_b   1.000
_cell.length_c   1.000
_cell.angle_alpha   90.00
_cell.angle_beta   90.00
_cell.angle_gamma   90.00
#
_symmetry.space_group_name_H-M   'P 1'
#
loop_
_entity.id
_entity.type
_entity.pdbx_description
1 polymer ?
#
loop_
_entity_poly.entity_id
_entity_poly.type
_entity_poly.pdbx_seq_one_letter_code
_entity_poly.pdbx_strand_id
1 'polypeptide(L)'
;MDEGVGIATGYKEVHIIAWSLGVLMANTLCANMSISSACAINGTLQAIDSEYGLDPQLYQDMMHSLDEGQLQKFNKLMCLTKESLNFFEARNLRNLDEKRAELKAIYEVAMGKQGNPIMWTRAIVSDKDYIFPSRKQLASWQCSRNTIIDSNPYDHMFFDTVNSWSELLG
;
A
#
# COMPACT_ATOMS: atom_id res chain seq x y z
N MET A 1 25.10 9.50 9.27
CA MET A 1 24.90 10.64 8.36
C MET A 1 23.64 10.34 7.60
N ASP A 2 22.71 11.27 7.70
CA ASP A 2 21.31 11.13 7.29
C ASP A 2 21.26 11.33 5.77
N GLU A 3 21.49 10.27 5.00
CA GLU A 3 21.19 10.23 3.57
C GLU A 3 19.69 9.97 3.36
N GLY A 4 18.85 10.64 4.15
CA GLY A 4 17.47 10.89 3.79
C GLY A 4 17.50 11.65 2.49
N VAL A 5 17.41 10.91 1.39
CA VAL A 5 17.41 11.38 0.01
C VAL A 5 16.61 12.68 -0.03
N GLY A 6 17.16 13.74 -0.63
CA GLY A 6 16.51 15.04 -0.82
C GLY A 6 15.28 14.99 -1.75
N ILE A 7 14.46 13.95 -1.61
CA ILE A 7 13.20 13.78 -2.30
C ILE A 7 12.31 14.93 -1.85
N ALA A 8 11.83 15.67 -2.84
CA ALA A 8 10.91 16.78 -2.68
C ALA A 8 11.45 18.00 -1.90
N THR A 9 12.77 18.18 -1.75
CA THR A 9 13.31 19.45 -1.26
C THR A 9 13.08 20.57 -2.28
N GLY A 10 12.55 21.71 -1.84
CA GLY A 10 12.28 22.86 -2.71
C GLY A 10 10.90 22.86 -3.39
N TYR A 11 10.08 21.84 -3.16
CA TYR A 11 8.68 21.84 -3.59
C TYR A 11 7.84 22.63 -2.59
N LYS A 12 6.91 23.43 -3.10
CA LYS A 12 5.97 24.19 -2.27
C LYS A 12 4.98 23.27 -1.55
N GLU A 13 4.51 22.24 -2.25
CA GLU A 13 3.52 21.28 -1.77
C GLU A 13 3.96 19.88 -2.16
N VAL A 14 3.79 18.93 -1.25
CA VAL A 14 4.16 17.52 -1.44
C VAL A 14 2.97 16.66 -1.04
N HIS A 15 2.45 15.89 -2.00
CA HIS A 15 1.32 15.00 -1.78
C HIS A 15 1.76 13.55 -1.94
N ILE A 16 1.45 12.72 -0.95
CA ILE A 16 1.76 11.30 -0.95
C ILE A 16 0.49 10.52 -1.27
N ILE A 17 0.57 9.64 -2.26
CA ILE A 17 -0.45 8.62 -2.50
C ILE A 17 0.27 7.28 -2.43
N ALA A 18 -0.13 6.46 -1.47
CA ALA A 18 0.51 5.18 -1.22
C ALA A 18 -0.52 4.06 -1.29
N TRP A 19 -0.19 3.01 -2.01
CA TRP A 19 -1.07 1.87 -2.22
C TRP A 19 -0.52 0.60 -1.59
N SER A 20 -1.38 -0.20 -0.97
CA SER A 20 -1.03 -1.54 -0.49
C SER A 20 0.15 -1.49 0.50
N LEU A 21 1.14 -2.36 0.33
CA LEU A 21 2.39 -2.34 1.10
C LEU A 21 3.17 -1.02 1.01
N GLY A 22 2.91 -0.21 -0.03
CA GLY A 22 3.48 1.13 -0.17
C GLY A 22 3.08 2.06 0.97
N VAL A 23 1.96 1.83 1.67
CA VAL A 23 1.53 2.61 2.84
C VAL A 23 2.54 2.49 3.97
N LEU A 24 2.93 1.25 4.34
CA LEU A 24 3.99 1.01 5.33
C LEU A 24 5.32 1.66 4.89
N MET A 25 5.67 1.50 3.62
CA MET A 25 6.94 2.02 3.10
C MET A 25 6.97 3.55 3.13
N ALA A 26 5.92 4.22 2.66
CA ALA A 26 5.80 5.67 2.71
C ALA A 26 5.80 6.18 4.15
N ASN A 27 5.11 5.49 5.06
CA ASN A 27 5.11 5.85 6.48
C ASN A 27 6.53 5.85 7.08
N THR A 28 7.37 4.93 6.65
CA THR A 28 8.76 4.82 7.14
C THR A 28 9.68 5.81 6.43
N LEU A 29 9.66 5.83 5.10
CA LEU A 29 10.62 6.57 4.28
C LEU A 29 10.34 8.07 4.25
N CYS A 30 9.09 8.48 4.42
CA CYS A 30 8.68 9.89 4.35
C CYS A 30 8.52 10.54 5.73
N ALA A 31 8.87 9.85 6.82
CA ALA A 31 8.68 10.33 8.20
C ALA A 31 9.26 11.73 8.49
N ASN A 32 10.33 12.11 7.79
CA ASN A 32 11.02 13.39 7.97
C ASN A 32 10.69 14.41 6.86
N MET A 33 9.72 14.12 5.99
CA MET A 33 9.34 15.02 4.89
C MET A 33 8.23 15.99 5.31
N SER A 34 8.29 17.23 4.80
CA SER A 34 7.18 18.18 4.91
C SER A 34 6.10 17.81 3.90
N ILE A 35 5.03 17.15 4.37
CA ILE A 35 3.95 16.62 3.55
C ILE A 35 2.70 17.51 3.69
N SER A 36 2.13 17.92 2.55
CA SER A 36 0.91 18.72 2.48
C SER A 36 -0.35 17.86 2.65
N SER A 37 -0.38 16.67 2.04
CA SER A 37 -1.40 15.64 2.32
C SER A 37 -0.88 14.24 2.01
N ALA A 38 -1.47 13.23 2.65
CA ALA A 38 -1.12 11.84 2.45
C ALA A 38 -2.38 10.97 2.40
N CYS A 39 -2.55 10.26 1.29
CA CYS A 39 -3.66 9.35 1.04
C CYS A 39 -3.16 7.90 0.99
N ALA A 40 -3.64 7.08 1.92
CA ALA A 40 -3.46 5.64 1.88
C ALA A 40 -4.58 5.02 1.04
N ILE A 41 -4.24 4.04 0.20
CA ILE A 41 -5.20 3.30 -0.61
C ILE A 41 -4.98 1.83 -0.33
N ASN A 42 -6.02 1.13 0.11
CA ASN A 42 -6.02 -0.33 0.23
C ASN A 42 -4.80 -0.90 0.99
N GLY A 43 -4.42 -0.25 2.10
CA GLY A 43 -3.22 -0.59 2.86
C GLY A 43 -3.25 0.04 4.25
N THR A 44 -2.39 -0.47 5.14
CA THR A 44 -2.35 -0.05 6.54
C THR A 44 -0.91 0.15 7.03
N LEU A 45 -0.76 0.80 8.19
CA LEU A 45 0.54 0.98 8.83
C LEU A 45 1.08 -0.33 9.40
N GLN A 46 0.20 -1.19 9.91
CA GLN A 46 0.51 -2.54 10.38
C GLN A 46 0.29 -3.54 9.23
N ALA A 47 1.06 -3.39 8.16
CA ALA A 47 0.77 -4.09 6.90
C ALA A 47 0.86 -5.62 7.01
N ILE A 48 1.70 -6.13 7.92
CA ILE A 48 1.89 -7.57 8.20
C ILE A 48 1.46 -7.82 9.65
N ASP A 49 0.16 -8.01 9.82
CA ASP A 49 -0.49 -8.12 11.12
C ASP A 49 -1.83 -8.88 10.98
N SER A 50 -2.10 -9.82 11.88
CA SER A 50 -3.30 -10.65 11.81
C SER A 50 -4.61 -9.88 11.98
N GLU A 51 -4.60 -8.76 12.70
CA GLU A 51 -5.78 -7.94 12.99
C GLU A 51 -5.90 -6.75 12.02
N TYR A 52 -4.77 -6.19 11.60
CA TYR A 52 -4.73 -4.90 10.90
C TYR A 52 -4.24 -4.98 9.45
N GLY A 53 -3.73 -6.12 8.99
CA GLY A 53 -3.17 -6.24 7.64
C GLY A 53 -3.16 -7.65 7.09
N LEU A 54 -2.11 -7.96 6.34
CA LEU A 54 -1.84 -9.28 5.78
C LEU A 54 -1.50 -10.26 6.91
N ASP A 55 -2.00 -11.48 6.79
CA ASP A 55 -1.65 -12.54 7.73
C ASP A 55 -0.11 -12.78 7.72
N PRO A 56 0.56 -12.73 8.88
CA PRO A 56 2.01 -12.86 8.93
C PRO A 56 2.55 -14.17 8.37
N GLN A 57 1.84 -15.29 8.59
CA GLN A 57 2.25 -16.59 8.08
C GLN A 57 2.09 -16.65 6.56
N LEU A 58 0.94 -16.20 6.04
CA LEU A 58 0.73 -16.14 4.59
C LEU A 58 1.75 -15.24 3.89
N TYR A 59 2.12 -14.11 4.51
CA TYR A 59 3.15 -13.23 3.97
C TYR A 59 4.52 -13.91 3.93
N GLN A 60 4.93 -14.56 5.01
CA GLN A 60 6.21 -15.27 5.08
C GLN A 60 6.26 -16.42 4.07
N ASP A 61 5.19 -17.21 3.96
CA ASP A 61 5.09 -18.30 3.00
C ASP A 61 5.25 -17.76 1.56
N MET A 62 4.51 -16.68 1.23
CA MET A 62 4.64 -16.00 -0.05
C MET A 62 6.07 -15.51 -0.28
N MET A 63 6.69 -14.83 0.69
CA MET A 63 8.06 -14.32 0.59
C MET A 63 9.08 -15.43 0.30
N HIS A 64 8.93 -16.61 0.91
CA HIS A 64 9.88 -17.72 0.76
C HIS A 64 9.64 -18.57 -0.49
N SER A 65 8.39 -18.74 -0.91
CA SER A 65 8.04 -19.68 -1.97
C SER A 65 7.52 -19.04 -3.26
N LEU A 66 7.43 -17.70 -3.36
CA LEU A 66 6.76 -17.03 -4.48
C LEU A 66 7.18 -17.63 -5.82
N ASP A 67 6.24 -18.23 -6.52
CA ASP A 67 6.39 -18.69 -7.90
C ASP A 67 5.40 -17.99 -8.84
N GLU A 68 5.52 -18.25 -10.15
CA GLU A 68 4.62 -17.66 -11.15
C GLU A 68 3.16 -18.06 -10.94
N GLY A 69 2.88 -19.27 -10.47
CA GLY A 69 1.53 -19.73 -10.21
C GLY A 69 0.89 -19.01 -9.02
N GLN A 70 1.65 -18.77 -7.95
CA GLN A 70 1.26 -18.00 -6.80
C GLN A 70 1.08 -16.52 -7.16
N LEU A 71 1.99 -15.96 -7.95
CA LEU A 71 1.89 -14.58 -8.44
C LEU A 71 0.63 -14.38 -9.31
N GLN A 72 0.32 -15.31 -10.21
CA GLN A 72 -0.91 -15.26 -11.00
C GLN A 72 -2.17 -15.34 -10.14
N LYS A 73 -2.18 -16.18 -9.10
CA LYS A 73 -3.29 -16.25 -8.14
C LYS A 73 -3.44 -14.93 -7.37
N PHE A 74 -2.33 -14.37 -6.91
CA PHE A 74 -2.31 -13.07 -6.24
C PHE A 74 -2.88 -11.97 -7.14
N ASN A 75 -2.43 -11.89 -8.40
CA ASN A 75 -2.93 -10.91 -9.36
C ASN A 75 -4.45 -11.02 -9.60
N LYS A 76 -5.00 -12.23 -9.63
CA LYS A 76 -6.45 -12.46 -9.76
C LYS A 76 -7.25 -12.06 -8.52
N LEU A 77 -6.64 -12.13 -7.33
CA LEU A 77 -7.28 -11.65 -6.09
C LEU A 77 -7.20 -10.13 -5.98
N MET A 78 -6.12 -9.55 -6.49
CA MET A 78 -5.92 -8.11 -6.55
C MET A 78 -6.81 -7.43 -7.60
N CYS A 79 -7.04 -8.10 -8.73
CA CYS A 79 -7.83 -7.61 -9.86
C CYS A 79 -9.00 -8.58 -10.12
N LEU A 80 -10.20 -8.22 -9.66
CA LEU A 80 -11.39 -9.08 -9.74
C LEU A 80 -12.10 -8.99 -11.09
N THR A 81 -11.75 -8.02 -11.92
CA THR A 81 -12.28 -7.85 -13.27
C THR A 81 -11.21 -8.13 -14.32
N LYS A 82 -11.66 -8.45 -15.53
CA LYS A 82 -10.71 -8.67 -16.65
C LYS A 82 -10.05 -7.35 -17.05
N GLU A 83 -10.79 -6.25 -16.96
CA GLU A 83 -10.35 -4.90 -17.27
C GLU A 83 -9.23 -4.46 -16.32
N SER A 84 -9.44 -4.59 -15.00
CA SER A 84 -8.43 -4.29 -13.99
C SER A 84 -7.20 -5.19 -14.14
N LEU A 85 -7.40 -6.50 -14.36
CA LEU A 85 -6.28 -7.43 -14.53
C LEU A 85 -5.43 -7.08 -15.75
N ASN A 86 -6.06 -6.83 -16.90
CA ASN A 86 -5.36 -6.41 -18.11
C ASN A 86 -4.65 -5.06 -17.92
N PHE A 87 -5.29 -4.11 -17.25
CA PHE A 87 -4.70 -2.81 -16.94
C PHE A 87 -3.44 -2.96 -16.09
N PHE A 88 -3.49 -3.81 -15.06
CA PHE A 88 -2.36 -4.08 -14.19
C PHE A 88 -1.24 -4.84 -14.91
N GLU A 89 -1.56 -5.95 -15.58
CA GLU A 89 -0.58 -6.82 -16.22
C GLU A 89 0.16 -6.10 -17.37
N ALA A 90 -0.51 -5.23 -18.11
CA ALA A 90 0.13 -4.41 -19.15
C ALA A 90 1.23 -3.47 -18.61
N ARG A 91 1.25 -3.22 -17.30
CA ARG A 91 2.22 -2.34 -16.61
C ARG A 91 3.17 -3.12 -15.70
N ASN A 92 2.93 -4.42 -15.50
CA ASN A 92 3.73 -5.24 -14.61
C ASN A 92 4.96 -5.81 -15.33
N LEU A 93 5.99 -4.99 -15.46
CA LEU A 93 7.22 -5.32 -16.21
C LEU A 93 8.31 -6.00 -15.35
N ARG A 94 8.09 -6.11 -14.03
CA ARG A 94 9.09 -6.60 -13.08
C ARG A 94 9.13 -8.12 -13.05
N ASN A 95 10.33 -8.68 -13.04
CA ASN A 95 10.51 -10.13 -12.98
C ASN A 95 10.26 -10.68 -11.56
N LEU A 96 10.17 -12.01 -11.47
CA LEU A 96 9.86 -12.70 -10.22
C LEU A 96 10.92 -12.51 -9.12
N ASP A 97 12.20 -12.46 -9.49
CA ASP A 97 13.30 -12.32 -8.53
C ASP A 97 13.33 -10.93 -7.90
N GLU A 98 13.06 -9.88 -8.69
CA GLU A 98 12.86 -8.52 -8.17
C GLU A 98 11.72 -8.45 -7.18
N LYS A 99 10.60 -9.14 -7.45
CA LYS A 99 9.45 -9.21 -6.53
C LYS A 99 9.80 -9.93 -5.23
N ARG A 100 10.55 -11.05 -5.30
CA ARG A 100 11.02 -11.77 -4.10
C ARG A 100 11.94 -10.90 -3.24
N ALA A 101 12.88 -10.20 -3.87
CA ALA A 101 13.78 -9.28 -3.19
C ALA A 101 13.01 -8.14 -2.52
N GLU A 102 12.02 -7.56 -3.22
CA GLU A 102 11.14 -6.53 -2.67
C GLU A 102 10.32 -7.02 -1.47
N LEU A 103 9.69 -8.20 -1.56
CA LEU A 103 8.93 -8.77 -0.43
C LEU A 103 9.80 -8.95 0.81
N LYS A 104 11.05 -9.41 0.63
CA LYS A 104 12.00 -9.54 1.73
C LYS A 104 12.35 -8.18 2.35
N ALA A 105 12.63 -7.17 1.53
CA ALA A 105 12.96 -5.83 2.03
C ALA A 105 11.77 -5.19 2.78
N ILE A 106 10.55 -5.36 2.27
CA ILE A 106 9.33 -4.88 2.95
C ILE A 106 9.13 -5.60 4.28
N TYR A 107 9.38 -6.92 4.33
CA TYR A 107 9.31 -7.68 5.58
C TYR A 107 10.29 -7.15 6.65
N GLU A 108 11.53 -6.86 6.24
CA GLU A 108 12.55 -6.28 7.12
C GLU A 108 12.11 -4.92 7.68
N VAL A 109 11.50 -4.06 6.84
CA VAL A 109 10.92 -2.79 7.29
C VAL A 109 9.76 -3.01 8.25
N ALA A 110 8.85 -3.94 7.96
CA ALA A 110 7.68 -4.23 8.80
C ALA A 110 8.08 -4.72 10.20
N MET A 111 9.11 -5.56 10.30
CA MET A 111 9.63 -6.10 11.56
C MET A 111 10.57 -5.13 12.29
N GLY A 112 11.03 -4.08 11.60
CA GLY A 112 11.87 -3.04 12.16
C GLY A 112 11.12 -2.13 13.15
N LYS A 113 11.88 -1.34 13.91
CA LYS A 113 11.31 -0.29 14.75
C LYS A 113 10.68 0.78 13.86
N GLN A 114 9.37 0.95 13.98
CA GLN A 114 8.67 2.02 13.30
C GLN A 114 9.01 3.37 13.95
N GLY A 115 9.34 4.35 13.12
CA GLY A 115 9.53 5.74 13.54
C GLY A 115 8.19 6.43 13.81
N ASN A 116 8.25 7.76 13.96
CA ASN A 116 7.02 8.55 14.00
C ASN A 116 6.30 8.45 12.65
N PRO A 117 5.00 8.10 12.63
CA PRO A 117 4.26 7.99 11.39
C PRO A 117 4.11 9.36 10.72
N ILE A 118 3.99 9.36 9.39
CA ILE A 118 3.56 10.56 8.68
C ILE A 118 2.11 10.90 9.02
N MET A 119 1.72 12.15 8.83
CA MET A 119 0.34 12.58 9.02
C MET A 119 -0.52 12.14 7.83
N TRP A 120 -1.15 10.97 7.93
CA TRP A 120 -2.14 10.51 6.96
C TRP A 120 -3.43 11.33 7.05
N THR A 121 -3.77 12.02 5.97
CA THR A 121 -4.97 12.86 5.89
C THR A 121 -6.18 12.08 5.40
N ARG A 122 -5.96 11.02 4.61
CA ARG A 122 -7.02 10.23 4.00
C ARG A 122 -6.65 8.76 3.90
N ALA A 123 -7.64 7.88 4.01
CA ALA A 123 -7.53 6.46 3.73
C ALA A 123 -8.73 6.01 2.87
N ILE A 124 -8.46 5.47 1.69
CA ILE A 124 -9.47 4.90 0.78
C ILE A 124 -9.45 3.38 0.95
N VAL A 125 -10.57 2.82 1.37
CA VAL A 125 -10.76 1.39 1.65
C VAL A 125 -11.74 0.79 0.64
N SER A 126 -11.26 -0.17 -0.13
CA SER A 126 -12.09 -0.90 -1.10
C SER A 126 -12.84 -2.05 -0.42
N ASP A 127 -14.16 -2.11 -0.66
CA ASP A 127 -15.04 -3.11 -0.04
C ASP A 127 -14.76 -4.54 -0.55
N LYS A 128 -14.24 -4.68 -1.77
CA LYS A 128 -13.91 -5.98 -2.39
C LYS A 128 -12.41 -6.24 -2.43
N ASP A 129 -11.67 -5.69 -1.48
CA ASP A 129 -10.24 -5.95 -1.33
C ASP A 129 -10.00 -7.34 -0.68
N TYR A 130 -9.52 -8.29 -1.49
CA TYR A 130 -9.11 -9.63 -1.01
C TYR A 130 -7.64 -9.72 -0.58
N ILE A 131 -6.87 -8.65 -0.76
CA ILE A 131 -5.47 -8.57 -0.33
C ILE A 131 -5.44 -7.98 1.08
N PHE A 132 -5.95 -6.77 1.27
CA PHE A 132 -6.16 -6.14 2.58
C PHE A 132 -7.66 -6.08 2.89
N PRO A 133 -8.24 -7.06 3.61
CA PRO A 133 -9.68 -7.06 3.88
C PRO A 133 -10.15 -5.75 4.52
N SER A 134 -11.22 -5.15 3.98
CA SER A 134 -11.73 -3.84 4.40
C SER A 134 -11.91 -3.73 5.91
N ARG A 135 -12.43 -4.77 6.57
CA ARG A 135 -12.57 -4.81 8.04
C ARG A 135 -11.26 -4.56 8.78
N LYS A 136 -10.14 -5.14 8.31
CA LYS A 136 -8.82 -4.96 8.93
C LYS A 136 -8.29 -3.56 8.69
N GLN A 137 -8.50 -3.03 7.48
CA GLN A 137 -8.15 -1.64 7.16
C GLN A 137 -8.91 -0.65 8.05
N LEU A 138 -10.22 -0.83 8.21
CA LEU A 138 -11.06 -0.02 9.09
C LEU A 138 -10.58 -0.11 10.54
N ALA A 139 -10.25 -1.30 11.04
CA ALA A 139 -9.72 -1.48 12.39
C ALA A 139 -8.39 -0.72 12.61
N SER A 140 -7.52 -0.68 11.60
CA SER A 140 -6.25 0.06 11.65
C SER A 140 -6.48 1.58 11.61
N TRP A 141 -7.28 2.07 10.65
CA TRP A 141 -7.45 3.50 10.40
C TRP A 141 -8.37 4.21 11.41
N GLN A 142 -9.31 3.50 12.04
CA GLN A 142 -10.18 4.09 13.08
C GLN A 142 -9.39 4.59 14.30
N CYS A 143 -8.18 4.08 14.53
CA CYS A 143 -7.30 4.58 15.59
C CYS A 143 -6.61 5.91 15.22
N SER A 144 -6.64 6.32 13.95
CA SER A 144 -6.05 7.58 13.47
C SER A 144 -7.06 8.72 13.53
N ARG A 145 -6.87 9.64 14.48
CA ARG A 145 -7.82 10.74 14.75
C ARG A 145 -7.95 11.78 13.63
N ASN A 146 -6.97 11.88 12.74
CA ASN A 146 -6.87 12.93 11.72
C ASN A 146 -7.00 12.40 10.29
N THR A 147 -7.40 11.14 10.12
CA THR A 147 -7.53 10.50 8.81
C THR A 147 -9.00 10.38 8.42
N ILE A 148 -9.39 11.01 7.31
CA ILE A 148 -10.71 10.80 6.72
C ILE A 148 -10.71 9.42 6.06
N ILE A 149 -11.70 8.60 6.37
CA ILE A 149 -11.83 7.25 5.79
C ILE A 149 -12.96 7.26 4.78
N ASP A 150 -12.64 6.95 3.53
CA ASP A 150 -13.60 6.76 2.45
C ASP A 150 -13.66 5.30 2.05
N SER A 151 -14.86 4.82 1.71
CA SER A 151 -15.06 3.48 1.17
C SER A 151 -15.46 3.53 -0.30
N ASN A 152 -15.07 2.51 -1.06
CA ASN A 152 -15.48 2.37 -2.46
C ASN A 152 -15.84 0.92 -2.80
N PRO A 153 -16.65 0.66 -3.86
CA PRO A 153 -17.13 -0.68 -4.18
C PRO A 153 -16.16 -1.50 -5.06
N TYR A 154 -14.91 -1.07 -5.18
CA TYR A 154 -13.90 -1.65 -6.08
C TYR A 154 -13.08 -2.76 -5.40
N ASP A 155 -12.15 -3.36 -6.15
CA ASP A 155 -11.18 -4.34 -5.67
C ASP A 155 -9.87 -3.67 -5.22
N HIS A 156 -8.81 -4.46 -4.98
CA HIS A 156 -7.54 -3.93 -4.48
C HIS A 156 -6.89 -2.96 -5.48
N MET A 157 -7.02 -3.21 -6.79
CA MET A 157 -6.44 -2.42 -7.88
C MET A 157 -7.54 -1.78 -8.72
N PHE A 158 -7.93 -0.56 -8.36
CA PHE A 158 -8.98 0.21 -9.04
C PHE A 158 -8.46 1.44 -9.78
N PHE A 159 -7.15 1.52 -10.06
CA PHE A 159 -6.57 2.70 -10.72
C PHE A 159 -7.05 2.88 -12.17
N ASP A 160 -7.64 1.85 -12.79
CA ASP A 160 -8.31 1.94 -14.09
C ASP A 160 -9.59 2.79 -14.04
N THR A 161 -10.14 3.06 -12.85
CA THR A 161 -11.33 3.89 -12.66
C THR A 161 -11.01 5.32 -12.20
N VAL A 162 -9.74 5.62 -11.92
CA VAL A 162 -9.30 6.93 -11.41
C VAL A 162 -8.91 7.82 -12.59
N ASN A 163 -9.52 9.02 -12.69
CA ASN A 163 -9.25 9.92 -13.81
C ASN A 163 -8.23 11.01 -13.48
N SER A 164 -8.02 11.29 -12.18
CA SER A 164 -7.06 12.29 -11.72
C SER A 164 -6.51 11.98 -10.34
N TRP A 165 -5.30 12.47 -10.05
CA TRP A 165 -4.72 12.37 -8.70
C TRP A 165 -5.50 13.17 -7.66
N SER A 166 -6.14 14.28 -8.07
CA SER A 166 -6.94 15.12 -7.18
C SER A 166 -8.13 14.35 -6.58
N GLU A 167 -8.76 13.44 -7.33
CA GLU A 167 -9.83 12.57 -6.82
C GLU A 167 -9.38 11.75 -5.60
N LEU A 168 -8.12 11.34 -5.57
CA LEU A 168 -7.55 10.54 -4.49
C LEU A 168 -7.11 11.40 -3.30
N LEU A 169 -6.73 12.66 -3.52
CA LEU A 169 -6.27 13.54 -2.45
C LEU A 169 -7.42 14.23 -1.68
N GLY A 170 -8.59 14.36 -2.30
CA GLY A 170 -9.77 15.01 -1.72
C GLY A 170 -9.91 16.46 -2.18
#